data_AF-M4TBE3-F1
#
_entry.id   AF-M4TBE3-F1
#
_cell.length_a   1.000
_cell.length_b   1.000
_cell.length_c   1.000
_cell.angle_alpha   90.00
_cell.angle_beta   90.00
_cell.angle_gamma   90.00
#
_symmetry.space_group_name_H-M   'P 1'
#
loop_
_entity.id
_entity.type
_entity.pdbx_description
1 polymer ?
#
loop_
_entity_poly.entity_id
_entity_poly.type
_entity_poly.pdbx_seq_one_letter_code
_entity_poly.pdbx_strand_id
1 'polypeptide(L)'
;MLHKLVLFAAVTTSMVFVTPNPASDAVDTVSDICTEIDFLRQLQGVIENLVSAPRQRLNDLELDAEKIELAKAKTAGTTDFIKFSLLHATTQLRRGRLRAALQSQEATIANAVSKIQARIAQLQVLKRMEPEDSPTPTTVARTTKANFFGTIGTQDKCSTTYAPKATSAVKCTANPDNSAKLEALTHAFKNLKSPKLTPDSAFTRRELKIYTEMAGTATGALVPITADKYCGTTAGSKGNPTAGFAVTAVEFTNTAAKPTAQVLGSGANEDDTCQASDAATEHLLVTTKQIAAAICAVKKIDITLEETISTQTVKALIEDDDIGTLATLIAAPDTIGKADGAAKKKVAEIILGTATGTVEQTFLKAVNNKINIKVSSTDVTGPVLSFAGKEKSGAAEAHLLSQSILNSRQKETNTVENSTTTIKCKEDNT
;
A
#
# COMPACT_ATOMS: atom_id res chain seq x y z
N MET A 1 7.79 -1.27 -80.28
CA MET A 1 8.52 -0.69 -79.14
C MET A 1 7.60 -0.75 -77.93
N LEU A 2 7.88 -1.69 -77.02
CA LEU A 2 7.00 -2.06 -75.90
C LEU A 2 7.29 -1.20 -74.67
N HIS A 3 6.24 -0.68 -74.05
CA HIS A 3 6.26 0.06 -72.79
C HIS A 3 6.80 -0.78 -71.64
N LYS A 4 7.71 -0.22 -70.83
CA LYS A 4 8.00 -0.71 -69.47
C LYS A 4 7.82 0.44 -68.48
N LEU A 5 6.68 0.40 -67.80
CA LEU A 5 6.34 1.21 -66.64
C LEU A 5 7.04 0.58 -65.42
N VAL A 6 7.99 1.28 -64.81
CA VAL A 6 8.62 0.85 -63.55
C VAL A 6 7.86 1.52 -62.40
N LEU A 7 7.03 0.74 -61.71
CA LEU A 7 6.35 1.14 -60.48
C LEU A 7 7.34 1.02 -59.32
N PHE A 8 7.75 2.13 -58.72
CA PHE A 8 8.43 2.12 -57.42
C PHE A 8 7.38 1.97 -56.32
N ALA A 9 7.29 0.78 -55.72
CA ALA A 9 6.54 0.57 -54.49
C ALA A 9 7.33 1.18 -53.32
N ALA A 10 6.88 2.31 -52.80
CA ALA A 10 7.37 2.86 -51.54
C ALA A 10 6.86 1.99 -50.39
N VAL A 11 7.74 1.15 -49.84
CA VAL A 11 7.50 0.45 -48.57
C VAL A 11 7.61 1.48 -47.46
N THR A 12 6.48 2.03 -47.02
CA THR A 12 6.43 2.81 -45.78
C THR A 12 6.53 1.84 -44.61
N THR A 13 7.76 1.64 -44.12
CA THR A 13 7.99 1.00 -42.83
C THR A 13 7.40 1.93 -41.76
N SER A 14 6.19 1.63 -41.31
CA SER A 14 5.62 2.26 -40.12
C SER A 14 6.54 1.93 -38.95
N MET A 15 7.37 2.90 -38.53
CA MET A 15 7.99 2.88 -37.21
C MET A 15 6.85 2.91 -36.20
N VAL A 16 6.52 1.73 -35.65
CA VAL A 16 5.77 1.64 -34.41
C VAL A 16 6.68 2.25 -33.35
N PHE A 17 6.41 3.50 -32.98
CA PHE A 17 6.94 4.04 -31.74
C PHE A 17 6.32 3.21 -30.61
N VAL A 18 7.08 2.22 -30.14
CA VAL A 18 6.78 1.56 -28.86
C VAL A 18 6.98 2.66 -27.82
N THR A 19 5.88 3.26 -27.36
CA THR A 19 5.94 4.12 -26.19
C THR A 19 6.43 3.25 -25.04
N PRO A 20 7.48 3.67 -24.30
CA PRO A 20 7.95 2.94 -23.13
C PRO A 20 6.75 2.68 -22.22
N ASN A 21 6.47 1.42 -21.91
CA ASN A 21 5.47 1.08 -20.92
C ASN A 21 6.22 0.89 -19.58
N PRO A 22 6.22 1.89 -18.69
CA PRO A 22 6.99 1.84 -17.44
C PRO A 22 6.68 0.60 -16.59
N ALA A 23 5.47 0.02 -16.68
CA ALA A 23 5.15 -1.22 -15.99
C ALA A 23 5.87 -2.44 -16.59
N SER A 24 5.99 -2.54 -17.92
CA SER A 24 6.74 -3.64 -18.55
C SER A 24 8.23 -3.48 -18.33
N ASP A 25 8.75 -2.25 -18.39
CA ASP A 25 10.18 -1.98 -18.18
C ASP A 25 10.60 -2.36 -16.76
N ALA A 26 9.77 -2.08 -15.76
CA ALA A 26 9.99 -2.52 -14.38
C ALA A 26 10.00 -4.05 -14.25
N VAL A 27 9.02 -4.73 -14.87
CA VAL A 27 8.94 -6.20 -14.87
C VAL A 27 10.14 -6.83 -15.59
N ASP A 28 10.66 -6.19 -16.63
CA ASP A 28 11.81 -6.72 -17.39
C ASP A 28 13.13 -6.67 -16.64
N THR A 29 13.24 -5.83 -15.60
CA THR A 29 14.41 -5.85 -14.70
C THR A 29 14.46 -7.10 -13.81
N VAL A 30 13.32 -7.77 -13.59
CA VAL A 30 13.21 -8.94 -12.73
C VAL A 30 13.70 -10.18 -13.47
N SER A 31 14.93 -10.58 -13.17
CA SER A 31 15.67 -11.64 -13.87
C SER A 31 16.25 -12.71 -12.94
N ASP A 32 16.29 -12.43 -11.64
CA ASP A 32 16.78 -13.32 -10.58
C ASP A 32 16.06 -13.06 -9.25
N ILE A 33 16.43 -13.82 -8.21
CA ILE A 33 15.85 -13.70 -6.87
C ILE A 33 16.05 -12.30 -6.26
N CYS A 34 17.20 -11.67 -6.48
CA CYS A 34 17.50 -10.38 -5.86
C CYS A 34 16.69 -9.24 -6.51
N THR A 35 16.57 -9.26 -7.83
CA THR A 35 15.73 -8.31 -8.58
C THR A 35 14.24 -8.50 -8.30
N GLU A 36 13.77 -9.72 -8.01
CA GLU A 36 12.41 -9.95 -7.51
C GLU A 36 12.21 -9.36 -6.11
N ILE A 37 13.18 -9.55 -5.19
CA ILE A 37 13.11 -8.94 -3.85
C ILE A 37 12.99 -7.41 -3.95
N ASP A 38 13.79 -6.77 -4.80
CA ASP A 38 13.75 -5.32 -4.97
C ASP A 38 12.45 -4.85 -5.62
N PHE A 39 11.94 -5.59 -6.61
CA PHE A 39 10.61 -5.34 -7.18
C PHE A 39 9.50 -5.40 -6.11
N LEU A 40 9.50 -6.44 -5.27
CA LEU A 40 8.51 -6.62 -4.23
C LEU A 40 8.58 -5.55 -3.14
N ARG A 41 9.77 -5.06 -2.78
CA ARG A 41 9.93 -3.92 -1.85
C ARG A 41 9.36 -2.64 -2.42
N GLN A 42 9.62 -2.37 -3.69
CA GLN A 42 9.11 -1.16 -4.35
C GLN A 42 7.59 -1.23 -4.47
N LEU A 43 7.05 -2.40 -4.81
CA LEU A 43 5.63 -2.64 -4.83
C LEU A 43 4.99 -2.48 -3.44
N GLN A 44 5.65 -2.93 -2.37
CA GLN A 44 5.19 -2.67 -1.00
C GLN A 44 5.09 -1.16 -0.73
N GLY A 45 6.11 -0.37 -1.09
CA GLY A 45 6.08 1.09 -0.95
C GLY A 45 4.94 1.75 -1.73
N VAL A 46 4.67 1.29 -2.97
CA VAL A 46 3.52 1.76 -3.75
C VAL A 46 2.20 1.45 -3.05
N ILE A 47 2.03 0.23 -2.53
CA ILE A 47 0.82 -0.19 -1.83
C ILE A 47 0.61 0.61 -0.53
N GLU A 48 1.68 0.86 0.23
CA GLU A 48 1.64 1.69 1.43
C GLU A 48 1.28 3.16 1.08
N ASN A 49 1.72 3.65 -0.07
CA ASN A 49 1.37 4.97 -0.57
C ASN A 49 -0.09 5.09 -1.05
N LEU A 50 -0.77 3.99 -1.39
CA LEU A 50 -2.21 4.02 -1.71
C LEU A 50 -3.07 4.52 -0.55
N VAL A 51 -2.58 4.40 0.69
CA VAL A 51 -3.31 4.87 1.89
C VAL A 51 -2.72 6.10 2.53
N SER A 52 -1.47 6.47 2.22
CA SER A 52 -0.83 7.65 2.83
C SER A 52 -1.54 8.94 2.43
N ALA A 53 -1.79 9.14 1.13
CA ALA A 53 -2.48 10.33 0.63
C ALA A 53 -3.95 10.42 1.11
N PRO A 54 -4.78 9.36 1.03
CA PRO A 54 -6.11 9.38 1.65
C PRO A 54 -6.12 9.64 3.16
N ARG A 55 -5.17 9.07 3.92
CA ARG A 55 -5.06 9.33 5.37
C ARG A 55 -4.71 10.78 5.65
N GLN A 56 -3.77 11.35 4.89
CA GLN A 56 -3.46 12.76 4.99
C GLN A 56 -4.68 13.61 4.67
N ARG A 57 -5.42 13.29 3.59
CA ARG A 57 -6.65 14.01 3.24
C ARG A 57 -7.73 13.88 4.32
N LEU A 58 -7.85 12.73 4.99
CA LEU A 58 -8.76 12.55 6.11
C LEU A 58 -8.40 13.47 7.28
N ASN A 59 -7.11 13.58 7.62
CA ASN A 59 -6.62 14.51 8.64
C ASN A 59 -6.90 15.97 8.24
N ASP A 60 -6.70 16.33 6.97
CA ASP A 60 -6.99 17.67 6.46
C ASP A 60 -8.49 18.00 6.58
N LEU A 61 -9.37 17.04 6.25
CA LEU A 61 -10.82 17.16 6.42
C LEU A 61 -11.24 17.25 7.90
N GLU A 62 -10.54 16.57 8.81
CA GLU A 62 -10.77 16.67 10.25
C GLU A 62 -10.43 18.06 10.77
N LEU A 63 -9.25 18.58 10.39
CA LEU A 63 -8.85 19.94 10.73
C LEU A 63 -9.81 20.98 10.14
N ASP A 64 -10.25 20.77 8.90
CA ASP A 64 -11.21 21.65 8.23
C ASP A 64 -12.57 21.64 8.95
N ALA A 65 -13.06 20.47 9.34
CA ALA A 65 -14.30 20.34 10.11
C ALA A 65 -14.21 21.10 11.44
N GLU A 66 -13.11 20.98 12.17
CA GLU A 66 -12.91 21.73 13.42
C GLU A 66 -12.84 23.25 13.22
N LYS A 67 -12.15 23.73 12.18
CA LYS A 67 -12.15 25.16 11.83
C LYS A 67 -13.57 25.67 11.56
N ILE A 68 -14.34 24.91 10.78
CA ILE A 68 -15.71 25.27 10.41
C ILE A 68 -16.64 25.17 11.63
N GLU A 69 -16.43 24.22 12.53
CA GLU A 69 -17.21 24.09 13.77
C GLU A 69 -16.98 25.29 14.70
N LEU A 70 -15.72 25.73 14.87
CA LEU A 70 -15.40 26.95 15.61
C LEU A 70 -16.00 28.20 14.95
N ALA A 71 -15.98 28.28 13.62
CA ALA A 71 -16.64 29.34 12.87
C ALA A 71 -18.16 29.35 13.06
N LYS A 72 -18.79 28.17 13.04
CA LYS A 72 -20.22 27.97 13.33
C LYS A 72 -20.55 28.43 14.75
N ALA A 73 -19.76 28.02 15.74
CA ALA A 73 -19.93 28.46 17.13
C ALA A 73 -19.79 29.98 17.27
N LYS A 74 -18.80 30.58 16.58
CA LYS A 74 -18.59 32.03 16.59
C LYS A 74 -19.75 32.83 16.00
N THR A 75 -20.45 32.24 15.03
CA THR A 75 -21.57 32.86 14.30
C THR A 75 -22.94 32.43 14.83
N ALA A 76 -22.99 31.69 15.94
CA ALA A 76 -24.24 31.30 16.57
C ALA A 76 -25.13 32.52 16.85
N GLY A 77 -26.39 32.44 16.42
CA GLY A 77 -27.36 33.53 16.51
C GLY A 77 -27.28 34.58 15.39
N THR A 78 -26.46 34.38 14.36
CA THR A 78 -26.44 35.19 13.14
C THR A 78 -26.89 34.38 11.92
N THR A 79 -27.13 35.06 10.79
CA THR A 79 -27.45 34.41 9.52
C THR A 79 -26.32 33.54 8.99
N ASP A 80 -25.07 33.84 9.35
CA ASP A 80 -23.90 33.04 8.95
C ASP A 80 -23.84 31.67 9.66
N PHE A 81 -24.59 31.48 10.74
CA PHE A 81 -24.69 30.18 11.42
C PHE A 81 -25.14 29.07 10.44
N ILE A 82 -26.14 29.35 9.59
CA ILE A 82 -26.66 28.38 8.62
C ILE A 82 -25.62 28.07 7.54
N LYS A 83 -24.88 29.09 7.10
CA LYS A 83 -23.77 28.93 6.15
C LYS A 83 -22.70 27.98 6.70
N PHE A 84 -22.18 28.24 7.90
CA PHE A 84 -21.18 27.37 8.51
C PHE A 84 -21.74 26.00 8.91
N SER A 85 -23.05 25.89 9.21
CA SER A 85 -23.71 24.59 9.42
C SER A 85 -23.73 23.75 8.15
N LEU A 86 -24.05 24.34 6.99
CA LEU A 86 -24.00 23.67 5.69
C LEU A 86 -22.58 23.22 5.34
N LEU A 87 -21.59 24.10 5.49
CA LEU A 87 -20.19 23.76 5.23
C LEU A 87 -19.73 22.62 6.17
N HIS A 88 -20.08 22.68 7.46
CA HIS A 88 -19.71 21.64 8.42
C HIS A 88 -20.34 20.29 8.06
N ALA A 89 -21.66 20.27 7.78
CA ALA A 89 -22.36 19.06 7.37
C ALA A 89 -21.74 18.42 6.11
N THR A 90 -21.33 19.24 5.15
CA THR A 90 -20.66 18.77 3.94
C THR A 90 -19.29 18.18 4.23
N THR A 91 -18.46 18.85 5.04
CA THR A 91 -17.16 18.31 5.47
C THR A 91 -17.34 16.98 6.21
N GLN A 92 -18.36 16.87 7.06
CA GLN A 92 -18.68 15.63 7.79
C GLN A 92 -19.07 14.49 6.85
N LEU A 93 -19.89 14.76 5.83
CA LEU A 93 -20.28 13.78 4.81
C LEU A 93 -19.05 13.25 4.06
N ARG A 94 -18.21 14.16 3.54
CA ARG A 94 -16.97 13.82 2.82
C ARG A 94 -16.00 13.04 3.70
N ARG A 95 -15.81 13.47 4.94
CA ARG A 95 -15.01 12.75 5.95
C ARG A 95 -15.54 11.33 6.19
N GLY A 96 -16.86 11.18 6.32
CA GLY A 96 -17.52 9.88 6.49
C GLY A 96 -17.27 8.95 5.32
N ARG A 97 -17.42 9.44 4.08
CA ARG A 97 -17.17 8.67 2.85
C ARG A 97 -15.71 8.23 2.74
N LEU A 98 -14.76 9.15 2.92
CA LEU A 98 -13.33 8.81 2.83
C LEU A 98 -12.91 7.82 3.92
N ARG A 99 -13.43 7.97 5.14
CA ARG A 99 -13.19 7.01 6.23
C ARG A 99 -13.76 5.61 5.89
N ALA A 100 -14.99 5.55 5.38
CA ALA A 100 -15.61 4.29 4.97
C ALA A 100 -14.85 3.63 3.81
N ALA A 101 -14.42 4.42 2.82
CA ALA A 101 -13.60 3.95 1.71
C ALA A 101 -12.28 3.34 2.23
N LEU A 102 -11.58 4.02 3.13
CA LEU A 102 -10.34 3.51 3.75
C LEU A 102 -10.58 2.21 4.53
N GLN A 103 -11.60 2.17 5.39
CA GLN A 103 -11.94 0.99 6.19
C GLN A 103 -12.29 -0.22 5.31
N SER A 104 -12.99 0.00 4.19
CA SER A 104 -13.36 -1.08 3.28
C SER A 104 -12.16 -1.78 2.61
N GLN A 105 -11.00 -1.12 2.56
CA GLN A 105 -9.80 -1.61 1.88
C GLN A 105 -8.69 -2.06 2.82
N GLU A 106 -8.81 -1.79 4.12
CA GLU A 106 -7.75 -2.05 5.11
C GLU A 106 -7.28 -3.50 5.11
N ALA A 107 -8.22 -4.45 5.14
CA ALA A 107 -7.89 -5.88 5.13
C ALA A 107 -7.19 -6.32 3.83
N THR A 108 -7.63 -5.80 2.68
CA THR A 108 -7.03 -6.10 1.37
C THR A 108 -5.57 -5.63 1.31
N ILE A 109 -5.32 -4.41 1.78
CA ILE A 109 -3.98 -3.81 1.80
C ILE A 109 -3.07 -4.54 2.77
N ALA A 110 -3.54 -4.78 4.00
CA ALA A 110 -2.78 -5.52 5.02
C ALA A 110 -2.44 -6.93 4.55
N ASN A 111 -3.37 -7.63 3.90
CA ASN A 111 -3.12 -8.96 3.34
C ASN A 111 -2.03 -8.93 2.25
N ALA A 112 -2.09 -7.96 1.35
CA ALA A 112 -1.09 -7.83 0.28
C ALA A 112 0.30 -7.52 0.83
N VAL A 113 0.42 -6.55 1.74
CA VAL A 113 1.69 -6.22 2.40
C VAL A 113 2.27 -7.43 3.13
N SER A 114 1.44 -8.13 3.92
CA SER A 114 1.86 -9.32 4.66
C SER A 114 2.38 -10.43 3.73
N LYS A 115 1.67 -10.72 2.63
CA LYS A 115 2.11 -11.71 1.64
C LYS A 115 3.40 -11.31 0.95
N ILE A 116 3.52 -10.04 0.55
CA ILE A 116 4.75 -9.51 -0.06
C ILE A 116 5.94 -9.66 0.89
N GLN A 117 5.79 -9.29 2.17
CA GLN A 117 6.84 -9.42 3.17
C GLN A 117 7.23 -10.88 3.41
N ALA A 118 6.25 -11.78 3.55
CA ALA A 118 6.49 -13.20 3.71
C ALA A 118 7.23 -13.79 2.50
N ARG A 119 6.86 -13.37 1.29
CA ARG A 119 7.55 -13.80 0.06
C ARG A 119 8.97 -13.27 -0.03
N ILE A 120 9.21 -12.00 0.33
CA ILE A 120 10.56 -11.44 0.42
C ILE A 120 11.42 -12.27 1.38
N ALA A 121 10.89 -12.63 2.55
CA ALA A 121 11.60 -13.45 3.53
C ALA A 121 11.91 -14.85 2.98
N GLN A 122 10.95 -15.48 2.31
CA GLN A 122 11.15 -16.78 1.66
C GLN A 122 12.25 -16.70 0.59
N LEU A 123 12.24 -15.68 -0.26
CA LEU A 123 13.27 -15.45 -1.29
C LEU A 123 14.66 -15.22 -0.69
N GLN A 124 14.75 -14.48 0.43
CA GLN A 124 16.02 -14.30 1.15
C GLN A 124 16.57 -15.62 1.69
N VAL A 125 15.70 -16.46 2.25
CA VAL A 125 16.08 -17.82 2.71
C VAL A 125 16.50 -18.68 1.52
N LEU A 126 15.73 -18.67 0.42
CA LEU A 126 16.06 -19.41 -0.79
C LEU A 126 17.44 -18.99 -1.33
N LYS A 127 17.71 -17.68 -1.41
CA LYS A 127 19.00 -17.16 -1.88
C LYS A 127 20.16 -17.58 -0.98
N ARG A 128 19.95 -17.62 0.34
CA ARG A 128 20.95 -18.11 1.29
C ARG A 128 21.17 -19.62 1.20
N MET A 129 20.13 -20.38 0.88
CA MET A 129 20.18 -21.84 0.71
C MET A 129 20.59 -22.26 -0.70
N GLU A 130 20.90 -21.32 -1.60
CA GLU A 130 21.42 -21.59 -2.94
C GLU A 130 22.94 -21.64 -2.88
N PRO A 131 23.57 -22.82 -2.68
CA PRO A 131 25.02 -22.92 -2.79
C PRO A 131 25.43 -22.63 -4.23
N GLU A 132 26.39 -21.73 -4.39
CA GLU A 132 27.00 -21.39 -5.68
C GLU A 132 27.80 -22.58 -6.25
N ASP A 133 28.31 -23.45 -5.37
CA ASP A 133 29.16 -24.58 -5.73
C ASP A 133 28.71 -25.90 -5.10
N SER A 134 29.02 -26.99 -5.80
CA SER A 134 28.95 -28.36 -5.28
C SER A 134 29.65 -28.49 -3.92
N PRO A 135 29.05 -29.20 -2.94
CA PRO A 135 29.67 -29.40 -1.64
C PRO A 135 30.95 -30.24 -1.79
N THR A 136 31.95 -29.95 -0.96
CA THR A 136 33.23 -30.64 -1.01
C THR A 136 33.38 -31.62 0.15
N PRO A 137 34.09 -32.75 -0.05
CA PRO A 137 34.34 -33.69 1.02
C PRO A 137 35.28 -33.07 2.05
N THR A 138 34.95 -33.21 3.34
CA THR A 138 35.69 -32.59 4.46
C THR A 138 36.36 -33.62 5.36
N THR A 139 35.68 -34.72 5.65
CA THR A 139 36.19 -35.80 6.49
C THR A 139 35.82 -37.15 5.90
N VAL A 140 36.64 -38.15 6.19
CA VAL A 140 36.32 -39.56 5.96
C VAL A 140 36.58 -40.31 7.26
N ALA A 141 35.70 -41.22 7.61
CA ALA A 141 35.79 -41.99 8.85
C ALA A 141 35.34 -43.43 8.64
N ARG A 142 35.96 -44.35 9.38
CA ARG A 142 35.46 -45.72 9.53
C ARG A 142 34.70 -45.81 10.84
N THR A 143 33.53 -46.43 10.77
CA THR A 143 32.67 -46.75 11.91
C THR A 143 32.16 -48.17 11.75
N THR A 144 31.80 -48.82 12.84
CA THR A 144 31.10 -50.11 12.79
C THR A 144 29.61 -49.87 13.02
N LYS A 145 28.77 -50.56 12.25
CA LYS A 145 27.31 -50.54 12.44
C LYS A 145 26.78 -51.97 12.37
N ALA A 146 26.03 -52.37 13.40
CA ALA A 146 25.32 -53.64 13.38
C ALA A 146 24.18 -53.60 12.35
N ASN A 147 24.00 -54.70 11.62
CA ASN A 147 22.82 -54.99 10.81
C ASN A 147 22.49 -53.96 9.69
N PHE A 148 23.49 -53.42 8.98
CA PHE A 148 23.23 -52.45 7.90
C PHE A 148 22.66 -53.12 6.62
N PHE A 149 23.18 -54.28 6.23
CA PHE A 149 22.67 -55.13 5.13
C PHE A 149 22.22 -56.52 5.64
N GLY A 150 21.23 -56.59 6.52
CA GLY A 150 20.63 -57.85 7.03
C GLY A 150 20.84 -58.11 8.52
N THR A 151 20.29 -59.21 9.03
CA THR A 151 20.03 -59.47 10.47
C THR A 151 21.23 -60.02 11.27
N ILE A 152 22.40 -60.24 10.65
CA ILE A 152 23.54 -60.89 11.34
C ILE A 152 24.84 -60.12 11.09
N GLY A 153 25.51 -59.75 12.20
CA GLY A 153 26.91 -59.32 12.24
C GLY A 153 27.15 -57.81 12.34
N THR A 154 28.37 -57.47 12.81
CA THR A 154 28.90 -56.11 12.77
C THR A 154 29.48 -55.84 11.39
N GLN A 155 29.01 -54.79 10.73
CA GLN A 155 29.47 -54.39 9.40
C GLN A 155 30.27 -53.10 9.49
N ASP A 156 31.40 -53.06 8.79
CA ASP A 156 32.21 -51.85 8.67
C ASP A 156 31.55 -50.87 7.69
N LYS A 157 31.49 -49.61 8.10
CA LYS A 157 30.98 -48.48 7.33
C LYS A 157 32.09 -47.46 7.18
N CYS A 158 32.39 -47.09 5.94
CA CYS A 158 33.15 -45.89 5.65
C CYS A 158 32.19 -44.74 5.29
N SER A 159 32.38 -43.56 5.89
CA SER A 159 31.54 -42.39 5.66
C SER A 159 32.38 -41.19 5.27
N THR A 160 32.00 -40.54 4.18
CA THR A 160 32.55 -39.24 3.77
C THR A 160 31.55 -38.15 4.13
N THR A 161 31.98 -37.14 4.88
CA THR A 161 31.16 -35.97 5.23
C THR A 161 31.39 -34.87 4.20
N TYR A 162 30.31 -34.33 3.67
CA TYR A 162 30.33 -33.17 2.78
C TYR A 162 29.86 -31.95 3.57
N ALA A 163 30.66 -30.89 3.56
CA ALA A 163 30.20 -29.62 4.11
C ALA A 163 29.64 -28.75 2.98
N PRO A 164 28.57 -27.97 3.22
CA PRO A 164 28.24 -26.89 2.33
C PRO A 164 29.45 -25.94 2.27
N LYS A 165 29.85 -25.55 1.05
CA LYS A 165 30.88 -24.54 0.90
C LYS A 165 30.38 -23.25 1.54
N ALA A 166 31.21 -22.61 2.38
CA ALA A 166 30.85 -21.34 2.97
C ALA A 166 30.69 -20.30 1.84
N THR A 167 29.44 -19.95 1.53
CA THR A 167 29.15 -18.82 0.65
C THR A 167 29.57 -17.55 1.36
N SER A 168 30.27 -16.66 0.66
CA SER A 168 30.40 -15.26 1.09
C SER A 168 29.01 -14.71 1.38
N ALA A 169 28.88 -13.75 2.29
CA ALA A 169 27.59 -13.20 2.67
C ALA A 169 26.84 -12.69 1.42
N VAL A 170 25.87 -13.46 0.95
CA VAL A 170 25.10 -13.12 -0.25
C VAL A 170 24.26 -11.90 0.08
N LYS A 171 24.69 -10.74 -0.42
CA LYS A 171 23.94 -9.50 -0.33
C LYS A 171 23.22 -9.33 -1.66
N CYS A 172 21.88 -9.26 -1.62
CA CYS A 172 21.15 -8.64 -2.72
C CYS A 172 21.43 -7.14 -2.66
N THR A 173 22.41 -6.68 -3.44
CA THR A 173 22.70 -5.26 -3.62
C THR A 173 21.78 -4.72 -4.70
N ALA A 174 20.99 -3.70 -4.36
CA ALA A 174 20.16 -3.01 -5.33
C ALA A 174 21.04 -2.42 -6.45
N ASN A 175 20.68 -2.72 -7.70
CA ASN A 175 21.32 -2.09 -8.85
C ASN A 175 20.69 -0.69 -9.05
N PRO A 176 21.47 0.41 -9.00
CA PRO A 176 20.94 1.76 -9.15
C PRO A 176 20.20 1.99 -10.49
N ASP A 177 20.59 1.31 -11.57
CA ASP A 177 19.91 1.42 -12.87
C ASP A 177 18.51 0.77 -12.85
N ASN A 178 18.33 -0.25 -12.00
CA ASN A 178 17.03 -0.88 -11.78
C ASN A 178 16.15 0.00 -10.88
N SER A 179 16.73 0.79 -9.97
CA SER A 179 15.97 1.67 -9.06
C SER A 179 15.10 2.67 -9.81
N ALA A 180 15.63 3.34 -10.85
CA ALA A 180 14.85 4.31 -11.63
C ALA A 180 13.69 3.66 -12.41
N LYS A 181 13.90 2.46 -12.97
CA LYS A 181 12.84 1.70 -13.66
C LYS A 181 11.78 1.19 -12.68
N LEU A 182 12.20 0.83 -11.47
CA LEU A 182 11.30 0.40 -10.40
C LEU A 182 10.54 1.57 -9.78
N GLU A 183 11.11 2.78 -9.71
CA GLU A 183 10.39 3.99 -9.28
C GLU A 183 9.22 4.30 -10.23
N ALA A 184 9.40 4.07 -11.52
CA ALA A 184 8.34 4.22 -12.52
C ALA A 184 7.13 3.29 -12.28
N LEU A 185 7.31 2.19 -11.52
CA LEU A 185 6.21 1.33 -11.08
C LEU A 185 5.16 2.11 -10.28
N THR A 186 5.55 3.15 -9.55
CA THR A 186 4.62 3.99 -8.78
C THR A 186 3.54 4.61 -9.67
N HIS A 187 3.93 5.08 -10.85
CA HIS A 187 3.01 5.71 -11.81
C HIS A 187 2.30 4.69 -12.71
N ALA A 188 2.89 3.50 -12.87
CA ALA A 188 2.42 2.49 -13.80
C ALA A 188 1.78 1.27 -13.11
N PHE A 189 1.64 1.29 -11.79
CA PHE A 189 1.15 0.14 -11.01
C PHE A 189 -0.21 -0.36 -11.49
N LYS A 190 -1.12 0.57 -11.82
CA LYS A 190 -2.43 0.25 -12.40
C LYS A 190 -2.33 -0.46 -13.76
N ASN A 191 -1.21 -0.34 -14.47
CA ASN A 191 -0.97 -0.98 -15.76
C ASN A 191 -0.16 -2.28 -15.63
N LEU A 192 0.21 -2.70 -14.42
CA LEU A 192 0.90 -3.97 -14.20
C LEU A 192 -0.03 -5.13 -14.59
N LYS A 193 0.43 -5.99 -15.50
CA LYS A 193 -0.34 -7.15 -16.02
C LYS A 193 0.23 -8.49 -15.60
N SER A 194 1.55 -8.63 -15.66
CA SER A 194 2.23 -9.90 -15.44
C SER A 194 3.57 -9.72 -14.73
N PRO A 195 3.63 -9.61 -13.38
CA PRO A 195 4.90 -9.59 -12.67
C PRO A 195 5.69 -10.89 -12.90
N LYS A 196 7.02 -10.80 -12.95
CA LYS A 196 7.89 -11.99 -12.96
C LYS A 196 8.18 -12.40 -11.52
N LEU A 197 7.87 -13.65 -11.17
CA LEU A 197 8.08 -14.21 -9.84
C LEU A 197 8.83 -15.54 -9.95
N THR A 198 9.70 -15.83 -8.99
CA THR A 198 10.44 -17.09 -8.89
C THR A 198 9.44 -18.25 -8.77
N PRO A 199 9.52 -19.29 -9.61
CA PRO A 199 8.58 -20.40 -9.54
C PRO A 199 8.56 -21.07 -8.16
N ASP A 200 7.40 -21.54 -7.71
CA ASP A 200 7.28 -22.19 -6.39
C ASP A 200 8.10 -23.48 -6.29
N SER A 201 8.37 -24.13 -7.42
CA SER A 201 9.27 -25.29 -7.50
C SER A 201 10.72 -24.97 -7.07
N ALA A 202 11.13 -23.70 -7.09
CA ALA A 202 12.43 -23.27 -6.57
C ALA A 202 12.59 -23.48 -5.07
N PHE A 203 11.49 -23.52 -4.32
CA PHE A 203 11.47 -23.72 -2.87
C PHE A 203 11.48 -25.19 -2.47
N THR A 204 11.54 -26.10 -3.45
CA THR A 204 11.73 -27.53 -3.18
C THR A 204 13.20 -27.84 -2.88
N ARG A 205 13.46 -28.98 -2.25
CA ARG A 205 14.85 -29.43 -2.03
C ARG A 205 15.49 -29.69 -3.38
N ARG A 206 16.68 -29.12 -3.60
CA ARG A 206 17.50 -29.41 -4.78
C ARG A 206 17.83 -30.89 -4.84
N GLU A 207 17.70 -31.47 -6.01
CA GLU A 207 18.11 -32.84 -6.26
C GLU A 207 19.65 -32.91 -6.34
N LEU A 208 20.19 -33.97 -5.75
CA LEU A 208 21.62 -34.24 -5.68
C LEU A 208 21.96 -35.43 -6.56
N LYS A 209 22.94 -35.25 -7.44
CA LYS A 209 23.58 -36.34 -8.17
C LYS A 209 24.89 -36.68 -7.50
N ILE A 210 24.97 -37.89 -6.97
CA ILE A 210 26.14 -38.39 -6.25
C ILE A 210 26.85 -39.38 -7.17
N TYR A 211 28.11 -39.09 -7.51
CA TYR A 211 28.95 -39.96 -8.31
C TYR A 211 29.84 -40.76 -7.37
N THR A 212 29.81 -42.08 -7.54
CA THR A 212 30.61 -43.02 -6.76
C THR A 212 31.45 -43.87 -7.68
N GLU A 213 32.73 -43.99 -7.39
CA GLU A 213 33.64 -44.88 -8.09
C GLU A 213 34.17 -45.93 -7.12
N MET A 214 34.38 -47.14 -7.65
CA MET A 214 34.96 -48.25 -6.92
C MET A 214 36.11 -48.86 -7.70
N ALA A 215 37.10 -49.35 -6.97
CA ALA A 215 38.21 -50.12 -7.50
C ALA A 215 38.37 -51.41 -6.66
N GLY A 216 38.74 -52.51 -7.32
CA GLY A 216 39.04 -53.77 -6.65
C GLY A 216 37.88 -54.41 -5.87
N THR A 217 38.22 -55.26 -4.89
CA THR A 217 37.25 -55.99 -4.06
C THR A 217 36.92 -55.23 -2.76
N ALA A 218 35.65 -55.25 -2.36
CA ALA A 218 35.15 -54.50 -1.20
C ALA A 218 35.90 -54.74 0.13
N THR A 219 36.49 -55.93 0.32
CA THR A 219 37.16 -56.35 1.56
C THR A 219 38.31 -55.43 1.99
N GLY A 220 38.93 -54.70 1.05
CA GLY A 220 40.04 -53.78 1.32
C GLY A 220 39.69 -52.29 1.36
N ALA A 221 38.45 -51.91 1.03
CA ALA A 221 38.05 -50.53 0.75
C ALA A 221 37.54 -49.73 1.97
N LEU A 222 37.86 -50.18 3.20
CA LEU A 222 37.28 -49.65 4.44
C LEU A 222 38.27 -48.84 5.29
N VAL A 223 39.51 -48.64 4.83
CA VAL A 223 40.47 -47.78 5.53
C VAL A 223 40.20 -46.33 5.15
N PRO A 224 39.96 -45.42 6.13
CA PRO A 224 39.74 -44.02 5.83
C PRO A 224 41.08 -43.35 5.46
N ILE A 225 41.15 -42.76 4.27
CA ILE A 225 42.33 -42.01 3.81
C ILE A 225 42.07 -40.53 4.01
N THR A 226 42.47 -40.02 5.18
CA THR A 226 42.12 -38.68 5.67
C THR A 226 42.64 -37.54 4.80
N ALA A 227 43.77 -37.72 4.12
CA ALA A 227 44.36 -36.70 3.25
C ALA A 227 43.46 -36.41 2.03
N ASP A 228 42.94 -37.47 1.41
CA ASP A 228 42.22 -37.39 0.13
C ASP A 228 40.70 -37.61 0.27
N LYS A 229 40.22 -37.85 1.50
CA LYS A 229 38.79 -37.94 1.88
C LYS A 229 37.99 -39.08 1.22
N TYR A 230 38.64 -40.22 0.98
CA TYR A 230 38.00 -41.43 0.45
C TYR A 230 38.35 -42.69 1.25
N CYS A 231 37.75 -43.81 0.89
CA CYS A 231 37.92 -45.10 1.55
C CYS A 231 38.73 -46.03 0.64
N GLY A 232 39.79 -46.64 1.16
CA GLY A 232 40.71 -47.43 0.36
C GLY A 232 41.49 -48.45 1.17
N THR A 233 42.53 -49.02 0.56
CA THR A 233 43.54 -49.84 1.23
C THR A 233 44.52 -48.97 2.03
N THR A 234 45.32 -49.58 2.92
CA THR A 234 46.29 -48.91 3.81
C THR A 234 47.37 -48.07 3.11
N ALA A 235 47.54 -48.20 1.79
CA ALA A 235 48.47 -47.42 1.00
C ALA A 235 47.85 -47.02 -0.36
N GLY A 236 47.95 -45.74 -0.71
CA GLY A 236 47.58 -45.20 -2.02
C GLY A 236 47.21 -43.72 -1.96
N SER A 237 47.68 -42.94 -2.93
CA SER A 237 47.11 -41.64 -3.28
C SER A 237 45.87 -41.85 -4.15
N LYS A 238 44.97 -40.86 -4.16
CA LYS A 238 43.82 -40.84 -5.07
C LYS A 238 44.27 -41.15 -6.51
N GLY A 239 43.68 -42.18 -7.12
CA GLY A 239 43.94 -42.57 -8.52
C GLY A 239 44.69 -43.89 -8.75
N ASN A 240 45.22 -44.54 -7.71
CA ASN A 240 45.80 -45.88 -7.82
C ASN A 240 45.50 -46.83 -6.62
N PRO A 241 44.28 -46.89 -6.07
CA PRO A 241 43.98 -47.86 -5.01
C PRO A 241 43.84 -49.28 -5.59
N THR A 242 44.45 -50.28 -4.93
CA THR A 242 44.21 -51.71 -5.25
C THR A 242 42.77 -52.12 -4.93
N ALA A 243 42.22 -51.56 -3.84
CA ALA A 243 40.79 -51.60 -3.55
C ALA A 243 40.35 -50.27 -2.91
N GLY A 244 39.19 -49.75 -3.31
CA GLY A 244 38.70 -48.49 -2.78
C GLY A 244 37.29 -48.13 -3.22
N PHE A 245 36.69 -47.21 -2.49
CA PHE A 245 35.39 -46.61 -2.78
C PHE A 245 35.47 -45.11 -2.46
N ALA A 246 35.04 -44.29 -3.42
CA ALA A 246 35.03 -42.85 -3.26
C ALA A 246 33.73 -42.27 -3.82
N VAL A 247 33.15 -41.32 -3.11
CA VAL A 247 32.23 -40.37 -3.72
C VAL A 247 33.10 -39.33 -4.44
N THR A 248 33.12 -39.37 -5.77
CA THR A 248 34.04 -38.56 -6.59
C THR A 248 33.52 -37.17 -6.89
N ALA A 249 32.19 -37.02 -6.93
CA ALA A 249 31.52 -35.73 -7.04
C ALA A 249 30.12 -35.79 -6.40
N VAL A 250 29.68 -34.65 -5.87
CA VAL A 250 28.28 -34.39 -5.51
C VAL A 250 27.88 -33.15 -6.28
N GLU A 251 26.93 -33.26 -7.17
CA GLU A 251 26.44 -32.15 -8.01
C GLU A 251 24.99 -31.84 -7.69
N PHE A 252 24.62 -30.56 -7.78
CA PHE A 252 23.21 -30.18 -7.82
C PHE A 252 22.69 -30.32 -9.24
N THR A 253 21.56 -31.01 -9.44
CA THR A 253 21.03 -31.29 -10.80
C THR A 253 20.31 -30.11 -11.43
N ASN A 254 19.85 -29.14 -10.62
CA ASN A 254 19.09 -27.99 -11.07
C ASN A 254 19.90 -26.69 -11.01
N THR A 255 19.73 -25.83 -12.01
CA THR A 255 20.26 -24.46 -12.02
C THR A 255 19.40 -23.54 -11.15
N ALA A 256 19.94 -22.38 -10.80
CA ALA A 256 19.21 -21.29 -10.17
C ALA A 256 17.85 -21.05 -10.85
N ALA A 257 16.79 -20.97 -10.06
CA ALA A 257 15.46 -20.74 -10.60
C ALA A 257 15.37 -19.31 -11.15
N LYS A 258 14.84 -19.16 -12.37
CA LYS A 258 14.61 -17.86 -12.98
C LYS A 258 13.18 -17.42 -12.75
N PRO A 259 12.92 -16.15 -12.38
CA PRO A 259 11.58 -15.59 -12.34
C PRO A 259 10.83 -15.77 -13.66
N THR A 260 9.55 -16.08 -13.57
CA THR A 260 8.65 -16.30 -14.71
C THR A 260 7.43 -15.42 -14.58
N ALA A 261 6.89 -14.96 -15.71
CA ALA A 261 5.72 -14.09 -15.74
C ALA A 261 4.50 -14.79 -15.13
N GLN A 262 3.77 -14.08 -14.27
CA GLN A 262 2.55 -14.55 -13.62
C GLN A 262 1.41 -13.60 -14.00
N VAL A 263 0.40 -14.11 -14.72
CA VAL A 263 -0.71 -13.26 -15.17
C VAL A 263 -1.59 -12.89 -13.97
N LEU A 264 -1.88 -11.60 -13.80
CA LEU A 264 -2.75 -11.12 -12.71
C LEU A 264 -4.24 -11.35 -12.99
N GLY A 265 -4.62 -11.29 -14.27
CA GLY A 265 -5.99 -11.35 -14.75
C GLY A 265 -6.50 -12.76 -15.11
N SER A 266 -7.82 -12.93 -15.15
CA SER A 266 -8.47 -14.12 -15.73
C SER A 266 -9.30 -13.79 -16.99
N GLY A 267 -9.36 -14.74 -17.94
CA GLY A 267 -10.19 -14.60 -19.15
C GLY A 267 -9.66 -13.61 -20.19
N ALA A 268 -10.53 -13.19 -21.12
CA ALA A 268 -10.17 -12.30 -22.23
C ALA A 268 -9.95 -10.83 -21.81
N ASN A 269 -10.48 -10.43 -20.65
CA ASN A 269 -10.30 -9.10 -20.06
C ASN A 269 -9.41 -9.21 -18.82
N GLU A 270 -8.10 -9.25 -19.05
CA GLU A 270 -7.07 -9.39 -18.00
C GLU A 270 -7.08 -8.26 -16.95
N ASP A 271 -7.76 -7.15 -17.24
CA ASP A 271 -7.81 -5.98 -16.36
C ASP A 271 -8.98 -6.01 -15.34
N ASP A 272 -10.07 -6.75 -15.61
CA ASP A 272 -11.31 -6.69 -14.81
C ASP A 272 -11.50 -7.81 -13.78
N THR A 273 -10.90 -8.99 -13.99
CA THR A 273 -11.09 -10.15 -13.10
C THR A 273 -9.75 -10.65 -12.61
N CYS A 274 -9.61 -10.81 -11.29
CA CYS A 274 -8.36 -11.31 -10.71
C CYS A 274 -8.33 -12.83 -10.79
N GLN A 275 -7.16 -13.41 -11.06
CA GLN A 275 -7.00 -14.85 -10.90
C GLN A 275 -7.32 -15.27 -9.46
N ALA A 276 -7.99 -16.42 -9.33
CA ALA A 276 -8.22 -17.01 -8.04
C ALA A 276 -6.87 -17.31 -7.37
N SER A 277 -6.76 -16.96 -6.09
CA SER A 277 -5.71 -17.50 -5.25
C SER A 277 -5.90 -19.02 -5.17
N ASP A 278 -4.81 -19.79 -5.15
CA ASP A 278 -4.91 -21.17 -4.69
C ASP A 278 -5.46 -21.19 -3.26
N ALA A 279 -6.18 -22.26 -2.91
CA ALA A 279 -6.66 -22.48 -1.55
C ALA A 279 -5.49 -22.38 -0.57
N ALA A 280 -5.76 -21.94 0.66
CA ALA A 280 -4.80 -21.99 1.75
C ALA A 280 -4.57 -23.47 2.14
N THR A 281 -3.86 -24.21 1.29
CA THR A 281 -3.22 -25.45 1.68
C THR A 281 -2.19 -25.11 2.76
N GLU A 282 -2.12 -25.91 3.83
CA GLU A 282 -1.25 -25.73 5.01
C GLU A 282 0.25 -25.74 4.67
N HIS A 283 0.70 -24.75 3.91
CA HIS A 283 2.04 -24.66 3.38
C HIS A 283 2.66 -23.36 3.85
N LEU A 284 3.87 -23.47 4.41
CA LEU A 284 4.69 -22.35 4.89
C LEU A 284 5.21 -21.45 3.75
N LEU A 285 4.81 -21.72 2.50
CA LEU A 285 5.22 -21.02 1.28
C LEU A 285 4.09 -20.11 0.80
N VAL A 286 4.40 -18.84 0.53
CA VAL A 286 3.49 -17.95 -0.18
C VAL A 286 3.72 -18.16 -1.67
N THR A 287 2.71 -18.71 -2.35
CA THR A 287 2.81 -19.13 -3.75
C THR A 287 2.84 -17.94 -4.70
N THR A 288 3.36 -18.14 -5.92
CA THR A 288 3.34 -17.09 -6.96
C THR A 288 1.92 -16.63 -7.26
N LYS A 289 0.95 -17.55 -7.26
CA LYS A 289 -0.47 -17.25 -7.44
C LYS A 289 -1.07 -16.48 -6.27
N GLN A 290 -0.71 -16.79 -5.03
CA GLN A 290 -1.16 -16.03 -3.86
C GLN A 290 -0.66 -14.59 -3.89
N ILE A 291 0.58 -14.37 -4.37
CA ILE A 291 1.14 -13.03 -4.61
C ILE A 291 0.41 -12.35 -5.76
N ALA A 292 0.27 -12.99 -6.92
CA ALA A 292 -0.45 -12.43 -8.07
C ALA A 292 -1.88 -12.01 -7.71
N ALA A 293 -2.63 -12.85 -7.01
CA ALA A 293 -3.98 -12.53 -6.54
C ALA A 293 -4.00 -11.32 -5.60
N ALA A 294 -3.03 -11.22 -4.68
CA ALA A 294 -2.90 -10.09 -3.77
C ALA A 294 -2.59 -8.78 -4.52
N ILE A 295 -1.63 -8.81 -5.46
CA ILE A 295 -1.27 -7.68 -6.32
C ILE A 295 -2.47 -7.23 -7.15
N CYS A 296 -3.23 -8.18 -7.71
CA CYS A 296 -4.42 -7.84 -8.48
C CYS A 296 -5.51 -7.18 -7.60
N ALA A 297 -5.73 -7.68 -6.38
CA ALA A 297 -6.70 -7.11 -5.46
C ALA A 297 -6.36 -5.66 -5.10
N VAL A 298 -5.10 -5.35 -4.77
CA VAL A 298 -4.68 -3.97 -4.49
C VAL A 298 -4.64 -3.08 -5.72
N LYS A 299 -4.37 -3.63 -6.92
CA LYS A 299 -4.45 -2.89 -8.19
C LYS A 299 -5.86 -2.32 -8.43
N LYS A 300 -6.91 -2.98 -7.94
CA LYS A 300 -8.30 -2.53 -8.06
C LYS A 300 -8.74 -1.50 -7.02
N ILE A 301 -7.92 -1.24 -6.01
CA ILE A 301 -8.25 -0.25 -4.98
C ILE A 301 -8.23 1.14 -5.60
N ASP A 302 -9.38 1.77 -5.70
CA ASP A 302 -9.51 3.18 -6.04
C ASP A 302 -10.16 3.91 -4.87
N ILE A 303 -9.41 4.80 -4.25
CA ILE A 303 -9.89 5.63 -3.14
C ILE A 303 -10.00 7.04 -3.69
N THR A 304 -11.23 7.43 -4.02
CA THR A 304 -11.52 8.80 -4.46
C THR A 304 -11.19 9.77 -3.32
N LEU A 305 -10.30 10.73 -3.61
CA LEU A 305 -9.95 11.77 -2.65
C LEU A 305 -11.02 12.84 -2.63
N GLU A 306 -11.64 13.00 -1.47
CA GLU A 306 -12.60 14.07 -1.21
C GLU A 306 -11.87 15.41 -1.04
N GLU A 307 -12.33 16.49 -1.67
CA GLU A 307 -11.73 17.82 -1.52
C GLU A 307 -12.02 18.45 -0.15
N THR A 308 -11.09 19.24 0.39
CA THR A 308 -11.33 20.04 1.59
C THR A 308 -12.20 21.24 1.26
N ILE A 309 -13.15 21.58 2.14
CA ILE A 309 -14.11 22.65 1.88
C ILE A 309 -13.41 24.02 1.93
N SER A 310 -12.45 24.21 2.84
CA SER A 310 -11.66 25.46 2.93
C SER A 310 -10.96 25.89 1.64
N THR A 311 -10.47 24.94 0.85
CA THR A 311 -9.69 25.22 -0.37
C THR A 311 -10.54 25.44 -1.61
N GLN A 312 -11.80 25.00 -1.59
CA GLN A 312 -12.72 25.16 -2.72
C GLN A 312 -13.26 26.59 -2.83
N THR A 313 -13.54 26.99 -4.07
CA THR A 313 -14.23 28.25 -4.35
C THR A 313 -15.70 28.15 -4.00
N VAL A 314 -16.30 29.26 -3.55
CA VAL A 314 -17.75 29.32 -3.25
C VAL A 314 -18.58 28.91 -4.47
N LYS A 315 -18.14 29.29 -5.68
CA LYS A 315 -18.79 28.89 -6.93
C LYS A 315 -18.77 27.37 -7.14
N ALA A 316 -17.63 26.73 -6.95
CA ALA A 316 -17.51 25.27 -7.07
C ALA A 316 -18.41 24.55 -6.05
N LEU A 317 -18.50 25.08 -4.83
CA LEU A 317 -19.38 24.53 -3.79
C LEU A 317 -20.88 24.66 -4.14
N ILE A 318 -21.29 25.75 -4.77
CA ILE A 318 -22.68 25.92 -5.24
C ILE A 318 -23.03 24.91 -6.36
N GLU A 319 -22.02 24.47 -7.12
CA GLU A 319 -22.18 23.48 -8.20
C GLU A 319 -22.10 22.03 -7.72
N ASP A 320 -21.74 21.81 -6.46
CA ASP A 320 -21.66 20.49 -5.84
C ASP A 320 -23.07 19.97 -5.45
N ASP A 321 -23.44 18.78 -5.94
CA ASP A 321 -24.75 18.18 -5.68
C ASP A 321 -24.96 17.78 -4.21
N ASP A 322 -23.91 17.40 -3.47
CA ASP A 322 -24.02 17.12 -2.04
C ASP A 322 -24.36 18.39 -1.28
N ILE A 323 -23.73 19.52 -1.65
CA ILE A 323 -24.04 20.81 -1.04
C ILE A 323 -25.45 21.24 -1.37
N GLY A 324 -25.88 21.15 -2.63
CA GLY A 324 -27.26 21.44 -3.02
C GLY A 324 -28.28 20.58 -2.26
N THR A 325 -27.97 19.30 -2.06
CA THR A 325 -28.81 18.35 -1.32
C THR A 325 -28.87 18.70 0.17
N LEU A 326 -27.72 18.93 0.81
CA LEU A 326 -27.63 19.31 2.22
C LEU A 326 -28.24 20.70 2.48
N ALA A 327 -28.09 21.65 1.56
CA ALA A 327 -28.70 22.97 1.63
C ALA A 327 -30.23 22.87 1.62
N THR A 328 -30.78 22.02 0.74
CA THR A 328 -32.22 21.76 0.66
C THR A 328 -32.74 21.09 1.93
N LEU A 329 -31.98 20.13 2.48
CA LEU A 329 -32.27 19.49 3.77
C LEU A 329 -32.37 20.50 4.92
N ILE A 330 -31.45 21.48 4.96
CA ILE A 330 -31.43 22.52 6.00
C ILE A 330 -32.58 23.51 5.83
N ALA A 331 -32.89 23.89 4.58
CA ALA A 331 -33.90 24.91 4.30
C ALA A 331 -35.35 24.38 4.34
N ALA A 332 -35.59 23.13 3.89
CA ALA A 332 -36.92 22.56 3.73
C ALA A 332 -36.88 21.01 3.77
N PRO A 333 -36.77 20.41 4.97
CA PRO A 333 -36.58 18.96 5.14
C PRO A 333 -37.71 18.11 4.52
N ASP A 334 -38.92 18.65 4.37
CA ASP A 334 -40.07 17.91 3.82
C ASP A 334 -40.13 17.85 2.28
N THR A 335 -39.19 18.49 1.57
CA THR A 335 -39.25 18.67 0.10
C THR A 335 -38.13 18.04 -0.70
N ILE A 336 -37.20 17.33 -0.05
CA ILE A 336 -35.93 16.85 -0.62
C ILE A 336 -36.11 15.99 -1.88
N GLY A 337 -37.12 15.12 -1.92
CA GLY A 337 -37.39 14.26 -3.07
C GLY A 337 -38.05 14.95 -4.27
N LYS A 338 -38.37 16.24 -4.15
CA LYS A 338 -39.11 17.01 -5.16
C LYS A 338 -38.28 18.13 -5.81
N ALA A 339 -37.10 18.44 -5.25
CA ALA A 339 -36.23 19.48 -5.77
C ALA A 339 -35.35 18.93 -6.90
N ASP A 340 -35.41 19.58 -8.07
CA ASP A 340 -34.49 19.31 -9.17
C ASP A 340 -33.10 19.95 -8.93
N GLY A 341 -32.13 19.65 -9.79
CA GLY A 341 -30.76 20.16 -9.65
C GLY A 341 -30.67 21.70 -9.67
N ALA A 342 -31.55 22.38 -10.41
CA ALA A 342 -31.57 23.84 -10.47
C ALA A 342 -32.09 24.46 -9.16
N ALA A 343 -33.13 23.87 -8.57
CA ALA A 343 -33.66 24.26 -7.27
C ALA A 343 -32.63 24.07 -6.16
N LYS A 344 -31.95 22.91 -6.13
CA LYS A 344 -30.87 22.63 -5.17
C LYS A 344 -29.75 23.66 -5.24
N LYS A 345 -29.27 23.97 -6.46
CA LYS A 345 -28.24 24.99 -6.70
C LYS A 345 -28.65 26.36 -6.17
N LYS A 346 -29.90 26.77 -6.42
CA LYS A 346 -30.44 28.05 -5.95
C LYS A 346 -30.50 28.14 -4.42
N VAL A 347 -30.87 27.05 -3.73
CA VAL A 347 -30.87 27.03 -2.26
C VAL A 347 -29.44 27.13 -1.71
N ALA A 348 -28.48 26.42 -2.31
CA ALA A 348 -27.07 26.55 -1.94
C ALA A 348 -26.56 27.98 -2.15
N GLU A 349 -26.90 28.63 -3.27
CA GLU A 349 -26.55 30.02 -3.55
C GLU A 349 -27.18 31.01 -2.55
N ILE A 350 -28.41 30.77 -2.10
CA ILE A 350 -29.06 31.59 -1.06
C ILE A 350 -28.29 31.51 0.26
N ILE A 351 -27.82 30.31 0.66
CA ILE A 351 -27.12 30.11 1.93
C ILE A 351 -25.67 30.60 1.88
N LEU A 352 -24.94 30.25 0.81
CA LEU A 352 -23.51 30.55 0.68
C LEU A 352 -23.28 31.99 0.17
N GLY A 353 -24.24 32.56 -0.56
CA GLY A 353 -24.13 33.86 -1.22
C GLY A 353 -23.31 33.79 -2.51
N THR A 354 -23.02 34.97 -3.08
CA THR A 354 -22.37 35.13 -4.39
C THR A 354 -20.89 35.52 -4.30
N ALA A 355 -20.27 35.27 -3.15
CA ALA A 355 -18.92 35.74 -2.88
C ALA A 355 -17.88 35.05 -3.76
N THR A 356 -16.84 35.80 -4.16
CA THR A 356 -15.73 35.30 -4.98
C THR A 356 -14.55 34.88 -4.10
N GLY A 357 -13.88 33.79 -4.46
CA GLY A 357 -12.71 33.27 -3.72
C GLY A 357 -12.99 31.93 -3.03
N THR A 358 -12.02 31.46 -2.25
CA THR A 358 -12.13 30.21 -1.48
C THR A 358 -12.90 30.42 -0.18
N VAL A 359 -13.45 29.34 0.39
CA VAL A 359 -14.08 29.39 1.72
C VAL A 359 -13.12 29.93 2.77
N GLU A 360 -11.85 29.56 2.70
CA GLU A 360 -10.83 30.06 3.62
C GLU A 360 -10.68 31.58 3.54
N GLN A 361 -10.55 32.12 2.32
CA GLN A 361 -10.33 33.55 2.09
C GLN A 361 -11.56 34.39 2.44
N THR A 362 -12.74 33.88 2.11
CA THR A 362 -13.97 34.67 2.12
C THR A 362 -14.76 34.51 3.41
N PHE A 363 -14.89 33.29 3.93
CA PHE A 363 -15.75 33.00 5.07
C PHE A 363 -14.94 32.80 6.35
N LEU A 364 -13.96 31.89 6.35
CA LEU A 364 -13.20 31.57 7.55
C LEU A 364 -12.36 32.76 8.04
N LYS A 365 -11.70 33.49 7.14
CA LYS A 365 -10.93 34.69 7.51
C LYS A 365 -11.79 35.76 8.20
N ALA A 366 -13.05 35.92 7.79
CA ALA A 366 -13.96 36.92 8.35
C ALA A 366 -14.30 36.67 9.83
N VAL A 367 -14.27 35.41 10.27
CA VAL A 367 -14.60 35.00 11.65
C VAL A 367 -13.35 34.68 12.49
N ASN A 368 -12.15 34.85 11.94
CA ASN A 368 -10.89 34.49 12.59
C ASN A 368 -10.34 35.58 13.53
N ASN A 369 -11.21 36.26 14.27
CA ASN A 369 -10.81 37.29 15.22
C ASN A 369 -10.17 36.68 16.48
N LYS A 370 -9.46 37.49 17.27
CA LYS A 370 -8.87 37.01 18.53
C LYS A 370 -9.95 36.78 19.59
N ILE A 371 -9.79 35.70 20.36
CA ILE A 371 -10.56 35.40 21.57
C ILE A 371 -9.59 35.13 22.73
N ASN A 372 -10.07 35.36 23.96
CA ASN A 372 -9.36 35.02 25.18
C ASN A 372 -10.22 34.03 25.98
N ILE A 373 -9.68 32.85 26.25
CA ILE A 373 -10.38 31.76 26.93
C ILE A 373 -9.60 31.45 28.21
N LYS A 374 -10.34 31.39 29.32
CA LYS A 374 -9.81 30.93 30.61
C LYS A 374 -10.16 29.46 30.81
N VAL A 375 -9.15 28.60 30.86
CA VAL A 375 -9.31 27.16 31.11
C VAL A 375 -8.47 26.78 32.32
N SER A 376 -9.12 26.29 33.39
CA SER A 376 -8.47 25.75 34.59
C SER A 376 -7.27 26.58 35.09
N SER A 377 -7.46 27.90 35.24
CA SER A 377 -6.49 28.93 35.66
C SER A 377 -5.48 29.47 34.62
N THR A 378 -5.46 28.94 33.40
CA THR A 378 -4.61 29.48 32.32
C THR A 378 -5.43 30.32 31.34
N ASP A 379 -5.01 31.56 31.10
CA ASP A 379 -5.56 32.40 30.03
C ASP A 379 -4.85 32.06 28.71
N VAL A 380 -5.65 31.81 27.67
CA VAL A 380 -5.15 31.51 26.33
C VAL A 380 -5.79 32.47 25.35
N THR A 381 -4.94 33.26 24.69
CA THR A 381 -5.38 34.22 23.68
C THR A 381 -4.89 33.80 22.30
N GLY A 382 -5.78 33.84 21.30
CA GLY A 382 -5.43 33.53 19.93
C GLY A 382 -6.59 33.78 18.96
N PRO A 383 -6.33 33.80 17.63
CA PRO A 383 -7.39 33.78 16.62
C PRO A 383 -8.29 32.54 16.79
N VAL A 384 -9.60 32.67 16.57
CA VAL A 384 -10.59 31.57 16.70
C VAL A 384 -10.12 30.29 16.00
N LEU A 385 -9.74 30.38 14.72
CA LEU A 385 -9.40 29.20 13.93
C LEU A 385 -8.05 28.58 14.33
N SER A 386 -7.22 29.31 15.08
CA SER A 386 -5.95 28.78 15.57
C SER A 386 -6.11 27.75 16.68
N PHE A 387 -7.31 27.58 17.23
CA PHE A 387 -7.62 26.55 18.23
C PHE A 387 -7.99 25.20 17.62
N ALA A 388 -8.30 25.15 16.31
CA ALA A 388 -8.57 23.89 15.60
C ALA A 388 -7.34 22.96 15.63
N GLY A 389 -7.58 21.67 15.83
CA GLY A 389 -6.57 20.62 15.97
C GLY A 389 -5.74 20.71 17.25
N LYS A 390 -6.14 21.54 18.23
CA LYS A 390 -5.42 21.71 19.51
C LYS A 390 -6.25 21.19 20.68
N GLU A 391 -5.54 20.84 21.75
CA GLU A 391 -6.14 20.35 23.02
C GLU A 391 -7.28 21.26 23.54
N LYS A 392 -7.18 22.57 23.32
CA LYS A 392 -8.15 23.57 23.80
C LYS A 392 -9.27 23.90 22.81
N SER A 393 -9.40 23.14 21.70
CA SER A 393 -10.42 23.34 20.66
C SER A 393 -11.84 23.31 21.25
N GLY A 394 -12.19 22.27 22.02
CA GLY A 394 -13.52 22.16 22.65
C GLY A 394 -13.80 23.25 23.70
N ALA A 395 -12.77 23.72 24.43
CA ALA A 395 -12.92 24.85 25.34
C ALA A 395 -13.17 26.18 24.60
N ALA A 396 -12.51 26.37 23.46
CA ALA A 396 -12.76 27.51 22.57
C ALA A 396 -14.18 27.50 22.02
N GLU A 397 -14.66 26.34 21.56
CA GLU A 397 -16.02 26.16 21.07
C GLU A 397 -17.06 26.49 22.16
N ALA A 398 -16.92 25.89 23.35
CA ALA A 398 -17.83 26.14 24.47
C ALA A 398 -17.85 27.62 24.89
N HIS A 399 -16.70 28.29 24.87
CA HIS A 399 -16.61 29.72 25.14
C HIS A 399 -17.36 30.56 24.10
N LEU A 400 -17.21 30.23 22.81
CA LEU A 400 -17.91 30.91 21.71
C LEU A 400 -19.43 30.73 21.78
N LEU A 401 -19.90 29.51 22.06
CA LEU A 401 -21.32 29.21 22.25
C LEU A 401 -21.88 29.91 23.49
N SER A 402 -21.12 29.98 24.59
CA SER A 402 -21.53 30.72 25.78
C SER A 402 -21.72 32.22 25.48
N GLN A 403 -20.82 32.84 24.72
CA GLN A 403 -20.97 34.23 24.31
C GLN A 403 -22.26 34.47 23.50
N SER A 404 -22.61 33.57 22.57
CA SER A 404 -23.83 33.74 21.77
C SER A 404 -25.11 33.59 22.61
N ILE A 405 -25.11 32.67 23.58
CA ILE A 405 -26.22 32.50 24.54
C ILE A 405 -26.37 33.75 25.42
N LEU A 406 -25.27 34.34 25.89
CA LEU A 406 -25.34 35.57 26.68
C LEU A 406 -25.84 36.77 25.87
N ASN A 407 -25.38 36.90 24.63
CA ASN A 407 -25.79 37.98 23.73
C ASN A 407 -27.28 37.88 23.33
N SER A 408 -27.81 36.68 23.15
CA SER A 408 -29.23 36.46 22.87
C SER A 408 -30.10 36.82 24.07
N ARG A 409 -29.71 36.39 25.28
CA ARG A 409 -30.41 36.78 26.52
C ARG A 409 -30.45 38.29 26.72
N GLN A 410 -29.35 39.01 26.47
CA GLN A 410 -29.32 40.47 26.61
C GLN A 410 -30.22 41.21 25.61
N LYS A 411 -30.38 40.68 24.38
CA LYS A 411 -31.31 41.25 23.40
C LYS A 411 -32.76 41.08 23.85
N GLU A 412 -33.11 39.96 24.46
CA GLU A 412 -34.46 39.73 25.01
C GLU A 412 -34.76 40.70 26.15
N THR A 413 -33.83 40.94 27.09
CA THR A 413 -34.03 41.90 28.18
C THR A 413 -34.18 43.35 27.71
N ASN A 414 -33.38 43.78 26.72
CA ASN A 414 -33.45 45.15 26.19
C ASN A 414 -34.71 45.42 25.36
N THR A 415 -35.37 44.38 24.83
CA THR A 415 -36.64 44.52 24.10
C THR A 415 -37.82 44.73 25.07
N VAL A 416 -37.72 44.21 26.29
CA VAL A 416 -38.72 44.43 27.36
C VAL A 416 -38.62 45.84 27.94
N GLU A 417 -37.42 46.39 28.15
CA GLU A 417 -37.27 47.76 28.69
C GLU A 417 -37.71 48.86 27.71
N ASN A 418 -37.48 48.70 26.41
CA ASN A 418 -37.92 49.67 25.39
C ASN A 418 -39.43 49.63 25.06
N SER A 419 -40.20 48.74 25.68
CA SER A 419 -41.66 48.66 25.53
C SER A 419 -42.42 49.56 26.52
N THR A 420 -41.71 50.28 27.41
CA THR A 420 -42.33 50.99 28.55
C THR A 420 -42.22 52.52 28.49
N THR A 421 -42.18 53.12 27.30
CA THR A 421 -42.23 54.59 27.15
C THR A 421 -43.17 55.02 26.03
N THR A 422 -44.48 55.08 26.34
CA THR A 422 -45.38 56.25 26.23
C THR A 422 -46.85 55.82 26.15
N ILE A 423 -47.49 55.67 27.32
CA ILE A 423 -48.92 56.02 27.44
C ILE A 423 -48.97 57.20 28.40
N LYS A 424 -49.01 58.41 27.84
CA LYS A 424 -49.44 59.60 28.58
C LYS A 424 -50.95 59.46 28.76
N CYS A 425 -51.39 59.13 29.96
CA CYS A 425 -52.78 59.33 30.34
C CYS A 425 -53.08 60.82 30.34
N LYS A 426 -54.07 61.21 29.54
CA LYS A 426 -54.63 62.56 29.45
C LYS A 426 -55.52 62.75 30.67
N GLU A 427 -55.30 63.81 31.45
CA GLU A 427 -56.26 64.28 32.44
C GLU A 427 -57.48 64.84 31.69
N ASP A 428 -58.64 64.20 31.89
CA ASP A 428 -59.92 64.77 31.47
C ASP A 428 -60.48 65.60 32.63
N ASN A 429 -60.70 66.87 32.31
CA ASN A 429 -61.29 67.89 33.16
C ASN A 429 -62.76 68.01 32.76
N THR A 430 -63.68 67.56 33.61
CA THR A 430 -65.09 68.01 33.69
C THR A 430 -65.66 67.70 35.07
#